data_AF-A0A1Q4EZF7-F1
#
_entry.id   AF-A0A1Q4EZF7-F1
#
_cell.length_a   1.000
_cell.length_b   1.000
_cell.length_c   1.000
_cell.angle_alpha   90.00
_cell.angle_beta   90.00
_cell.angle_gamma   90.00
#
_symmetry.space_group_name_H-M   'P 1'
#
loop_
_entity.id
_entity.type
_entity.pdbx_description
1 polymer ?
#
loop_
_entity_poly.entity_id
_entity_poly.type
_entity_poly.pdbx_seq_one_letter_code
_entity_poly.pdbx_strand_id
1 'polypeptide(L)' 'MDLLLDTHSFLWFAENSPELSLRAKDKIENINNRCYLSIASLWELTIKVSLNKLELQHSNAL' A
#
# COMPACT_ATOMS: atom_id res chain seq x y z
N MET A 1 9.76 2.30 -14.87
CA MET A 1 10.73 1.93 -13.80
C MET A 1 10.14 0.80 -12.98
N ASP A 2 10.97 0.01 -12.32
CA ASP A 2 10.53 -1.01 -11.38
C ASP A 2 10.57 -0.42 -9.96
N LEU A 3 9.43 -0.39 -9.27
CA LEU A 3 9.23 0.19 -7.94
C LEU A 3 8.90 -0.93 -6.96
N LEU A 4 9.72 -1.12 -5.93
CA LEU A 4 9.36 -1.98 -4.80
C LEU A 4 8.76 -1.09 -3.71
N LEU A 5 7.48 -1.30 -3.39
CA LEU A 5 6.79 -0.55 -2.36
C LEU A 5 7.06 -1.18 -0.98
N ASP A 6 7.36 -0.33 0.00
CA ASP A 6 7.29 -0.74 1.39
C ASP A 6 5.83 -0.82 1.87
N THR A 7 5.64 -1.39 3.05
CA THR A 7 4.31 -1.62 3.65
C THR A 7 3.52 -0.31 3.85
N HIS A 8 4.15 0.78 4.29
CA HIS A 8 3.45 2.05 4.52
C HIS A 8 3.11 2.76 3.21
N SER A 9 4.05 2.81 2.27
CA SER A 9 3.84 3.37 0.94
C SER A 9 2.66 2.71 0.23
N PHE A 10 2.54 1.38 0.36
CA PHE A 10 1.39 0.64 -0.17
C PHE A 10 0.08 0.98 0.54
N LEU A 11 0.05 0.98 1.89
CA LEU A 11 -1.15 1.30 2.66
C LEU A 11 -1.64 2.73 2.41
N TRP A 12 -0.75 3.72 2.48
CA TRP A 12 -1.11 5.11 2.21
C TRP A 12 -1.61 5.32 0.79
N PHE A 13 -1.05 4.60 -0.18
CA PHE A 13 -1.57 4.62 -1.54
C PHE A 13 -2.98 4.02 -1.63
N ALA A 14 -3.20 2.84 -1.03
CA ALA A 14 -4.49 2.16 -1.05
C ALA A 14 -5.61 2.96 -0.36
N GLU A 15 -5.27 3.72 0.68
CA GLU A 15 -6.20 4.55 1.46
C GLU A 15 -6.27 5.99 0.94
N ASN A 16 -5.56 6.32 -0.14
CA ASN A 16 -5.41 7.68 -0.66
C ASN A 16 -5.04 8.70 0.45
N SER A 17 -4.12 8.30 1.33
CA SER A 17 -3.77 9.07 2.51
C SER A 17 -2.85 10.26 2.17
N PRO A 18 -3.01 11.41 2.86
CA PRO A 18 -2.19 12.61 2.61
C PRO A 18 -0.72 12.45 3.00
N GLU A 19 -0.37 11.42 3.77
CA GLU A 19 0.99 11.07 4.16
C GLU A 19 1.82 10.54 2.99
N LEU A 20 1.17 10.03 1.93
CA LEU A 20 1.87 9.67 0.70
C LEU A 20 2.30 10.93 -0.06
N SER A 21 3.61 11.13 -0.20
CA SER A 21 4.12 12.25 -0.99
C SER A 21 3.57 12.25 -2.43
N LEU A 22 3.26 13.44 -2.96
CA LEU A 22 2.78 13.61 -4.33
C LEU A 22 3.70 12.95 -5.36
N ARG A 23 5.02 13.07 -5.18
CA ARG A 23 6.00 12.41 -6.05
C ARG A 23 5.88 10.89 -6.02
N ALA A 24 5.65 10.29 -4.85
CA ALA A 24 5.47 8.84 -4.75
C ALA A 24 4.15 8.41 -5.42
N LYS A 25 3.07 9.15 -5.15
CA LYS A 25 1.77 8.94 -5.79
C LYS A 25 1.87 8.99 -7.32
N ASP A 26 2.47 10.03 -7.88
CA ASP A 26 2.67 10.19 -9.33
C ASP A 26 3.48 9.04 -9.93
N LYS A 27 4.45 8.49 -9.18
CA LYS A 27 5.25 7.35 -9.64
C LYS A 27 4.47 6.04 -9.59
N ILE A 28 3.63 5.84 -8.58
CA ILE A 28 2.79 4.65 -8.43
C ILE A 28 1.65 4.64 -9.46
N GLU A 29 1.01 5.79 -9.73
CA GLU A 29 -0.11 5.92 -10.68
C GLU A 29 0.32 5.89 -12.15
N ASN A 30 1.61 6.13 -12.45
CA ASN A 30 2.10 6.09 -13.82
C ASN A 30 2.18 4.67 -14.35
N ILE A 31 1.34 4.35 -15.34
CA ILE A 31 1.22 3.03 -15.98
C ILE A 31 2.52 2.51 -16.62
N ASN A 32 3.49 3.38 -16.91
CA ASN A 32 4.80 2.97 -17.42
C ASN A 32 5.76 2.49 -16.31
N ASN A 33 5.35 2.57 -15.04
CA ASN A 33 6.05 1.99 -13.92
C ASN A 33 5.39 0.66 -13.52
N ARG A 34 6.22 -0.31 -13.15
CA ARG A 34 5.77 -1.56 -12.56
C ARG A 34 5.97 -1.47 -11.05
N CYS A 35 4.89 -1.65 -10.31
CA CYS A 35 4.92 -1.68 -8.86
C CYS A 35 4.92 -3.12 -8.37
N TYR A 36 5.86 -3.44 -7.48
CA TYR A 36 5.97 -4.73 -6.81
C TYR A 36 5.73 -4.52 -5.32
N LEU A 37 5.12 -5.53 -4.70
CA LEU A 37 4.98 -5.63 -3.26
C LEU A 37 5.64 -6.94 -2.82
N SER A 38 6.46 -6.88 -1.77
CA SER A 38 7.08 -8.09 -1.22
C SER A 38 6.02 -8.98 -0.57
N ILE A 39 6.15 -10.29 -0.76
CA ILE A 39 5.32 -11.27 -0.05
C ILE A 39 5.50 -11.18 1.48
N ALA A 40 6.70 -10.79 1.93
CA ALA A 40 6.97 -10.58 3.35
C ALA A 40 6.16 -9.41 3.92
N SER A 41 6.01 -8.32 3.15
CA SER A 41 5.16 -7.18 3.53
C SER A 41 3.69 -7.61 3.67
N LEU A 42 3.20 -8.46 2.78
CA LEU A 42 1.84 -9.00 2.87
C LEU A 42 1.64 -9.90 4.10
N TRP A 43 2.64 -10.73 4.42
CA TRP A 43 2.61 -11.56 5.62
C TRP A 43 2.61 -10.70 6.91
N GLU A 44 3.44 -9.67 6.97
CA GLU A 44 3.47 -8.72 8.09
C GLU A 44 2.12 -8.01 8.28
N LEU A 45 1.51 -7.53 7.18
CA LEU A 45 0.17 -6.93 7.18
C LEU A 45 -0.85 -7.90 7.77
N THR A 46 -0.85 -9.15 7.30
CA THR A 46 -1.79 -10.18 7.77
C THR A 46 -1.65 -10.42 9.28
N ILE A 47 -0.41 -10.50 9.80
CA ILE A 47 -0.16 -10.64 11.24
C ILE A 47 -0.69 -9.41 11.99
N LYS A 48 -0.38 -8.19 11.53
CA LYS A 48 -0.83 -6.96 12.18
C LYS A 48 -2.35 -6.86 12.23
N VAL A 49 -3.06 -7.25 11.17
CA VAL A 49 -4.52 -7.34 11.13
C VAL A 49 -5.04 -8.37 12.13
N SER A 50 -4.47 -9.58 12.14
CA SER A 50 -4.89 -10.64 13.08
C SER A 50 -4.71 -10.26 14.56
N LEU A 51 -3.76 -9.38 14.85
CA LEU A 51 -3.48 -8.86 16.19
C LEU A 51 -4.28 -7.59 16.51
N ASN A 52 -5.18 -7.13 15.63
CA ASN A 52 -5.89 -5.84 15.72
C ASN A 52 -4.94 -4.64 15.90
N LYS A 53 -3.72 -4.73 15.37
CA LYS A 53 -2.72 -3.65 15.36
C LYS A 53 -2.79 -2.79 14.10
N LEU A 54 -3.57 -3.22 13.11
CA LEU A 54 -3.84 -2.52 11.88
C LEU A 54 -5.28 -2.83 11.48
N GLU A 55 -6.09 -1.79 11.29
CA GLU A 55 -7.42 -1.92 10.72
C GLU A 55 -7.33 -1.59 9.24
N LEU A 56 -7.80 -2.48 8.37
CA LEU A 56 -7.92 -2.22 6.95
C LEU A 56 -9.35 -1.81 6.66
N GLN A 57 -9.54 -0.71 5.93
CA GLN A 57 -10.87 -0.31 5.50
C GLN A 57 -11.43 -1.36 4.54
N HIS A 58 -12.45 -2.08 4.98
CA HIS A 58 -13.23 -2.92 4.08
C HIS A 58 -14.10 -1.99 3.24
N SER A 59 -13.89 -1.95 1.92
CA SER A 59 -14.86 -1.34 1.03
C SER A 59 -16.13 -2.18 1.09
N ASN A 60 -17.15 -1.68 1.80
CA ASN A 60 -18.51 -2.14 1.61
C ASN A 60 -18.91 -1.72 0.19
N ALA A 61 -18.65 -2.57 -0.79
CA ALA A 61 -19.22 -2.45 -2.11
C ALA A 61 -20.73 -2.67 -1.98
N LEU A 62 -21.48 -1.57 -1.88
CA LEU A 62 -22.90 -1.50 -2.22
C LEU A 62 -23.03 -1.17 -3.71
#